data_AF-A0A7J4J619-F1
#
_entry.id   AF-A0A7J4J619-F1
#
_cell.length_a   1.000
_cell.length_b   1.000
_cell.length_c   1.000
_cell.angle_alpha   90.00
_cell.angle_beta   90.00
_cell.angle_gamma   90.00
#
_symmetry.space_group_name_H-M   'P 1'
#
loop_
_entity.id
_entity.type
_entity.pdbx_description
1 polymer ?
#
loop_
_entity_poly.entity_id
_entity_poly.type
_entity_poly.pdbx_seq_one_letter_code
_entity_poly.pdbx_strand_id
1 'polypeptide(L)'
;MPTIIRSTDLLSKESLINKEKGKVITTVTAQRENATFIRLKRLYNLETIYCSGLIEYLNEVYTHPQAIILFGSYSRGEDIEKSDIDIAIITEKKKNQKVAKFEKYCLHTIAIHEVNLSKISDEFRANLANGIILEGSW
;
A
#
# COMPACT_ATOMS: atom_id res chain seq x y z
N MET A 1 -18.04 18.12 19.56
CA MET A 1 -16.73 17.56 19.14
C MET A 1 -15.95 16.84 20.28
N PRO A 2 -16.54 16.01 21.16
CA PRO A 2 -15.75 15.20 22.10
C PRO A 2 -15.16 13.92 21.48
N THR A 3 -15.72 13.45 20.35
CA THR A 3 -15.40 12.13 19.77
C THR A 3 -13.96 12.04 19.25
N ILE A 4 -13.49 13.03 18.46
CA ILE A 4 -12.14 13.00 17.88
C ILE A 4 -11.07 13.12 18.96
N ILE A 5 -11.26 14.01 19.94
CA ILE A 5 -10.33 14.17 21.06
C ILE A 5 -10.25 12.87 21.85
N ARG A 6 -11.40 12.26 22.17
CA ARG A 6 -11.44 10.97 22.86
C ARG A 6 -10.77 9.85 22.06
N SER A 7 -11.01 9.75 20.75
CA SER A 7 -10.35 8.73 19.92
C SER A 7 -8.85 8.91 19.87
N THR A 8 -8.36 10.15 19.73
CA THR A 8 -6.91 10.41 19.78
C THR A 8 -6.31 10.15 21.15
N ASP A 9 -7.03 10.37 22.24
CA ASP A 9 -6.57 9.99 23.58
C ASP A 9 -6.47 8.46 23.74
N LEU A 10 -7.42 7.70 23.18
CA LEU A 10 -7.40 6.23 23.19
C LEU A 10 -6.22 5.69 22.36
N LEU A 11 -6.06 6.16 21.12
CA LEU A 11 -4.95 5.74 20.25
C LEU A 11 -3.58 6.10 20.82
N SER A 12 -3.48 7.22 21.54
CA SER A 12 -2.26 7.61 22.23
C SER A 12 -1.95 6.68 23.42
N LYS A 13 -2.96 6.26 24.19
CA LYS A 13 -2.80 5.24 25.24
C LYS A 13 -2.33 3.89 24.69
N GLU A 14 -2.78 3.53 23.50
CA GLU A 14 -2.35 2.31 22.79
C GLU A 14 -0.98 2.46 22.10
N SER A 15 -0.33 3.62 22.22
CA SER A 15 0.96 3.93 21.59
C SER A 15 0.95 3.81 20.06
N LEU A 16 -0.20 4.01 19.43
CA LEU A 16 -0.37 4.02 17.97
C LEU A 16 -0.10 5.41 17.38
N ILE A 17 -0.29 6.46 18.18
CA ILE A 17 0.00 7.85 17.81
C ILE A 17 0.75 8.57 18.93
N ASN A 18 1.56 9.54 18.54
CA ASN A 18 2.16 10.51 19.45
C ASN A 18 1.29 11.76 19.48
N LYS A 19 1.01 12.27 20.69
CA LYS A 19 0.17 13.44 20.90
C LYS A 19 0.91 14.45 21.76
N GLU A 20 1.28 15.57 21.15
CA GLU A 20 2.03 16.64 21.81
C GLU A 20 1.15 17.88 21.96
N LYS A 21 0.89 18.30 23.20
CA LYS A 21 0.12 19.51 23.48
C LYS A 21 1.04 20.73 23.42
N GLY A 22 0.91 21.54 22.37
CA GLY A 22 1.51 22.87 22.31
C GLY A 22 0.66 23.93 23.03
N LYS A 23 1.14 25.18 23.02
CA LYS A 23 0.43 26.32 23.65
C LYS A 23 -0.89 26.69 22.95
N VAL A 24 -0.97 26.45 21.64
CA VAL A 24 -2.13 26.81 20.79
C VAL A 24 -2.66 25.61 20.03
N ILE A 25 -1.78 24.70 19.60
CA ILE A 25 -2.12 23.56 18.74
C ILE A 25 -1.64 22.27 19.40
N THR A 26 -2.46 21.22 19.31
CA THR A 26 -2.03 19.86 19.67
C THR A 26 -1.59 19.15 18.39
N THR A 27 -0.34 18.71 18.35
CA THR A 27 0.22 17.95 17.24
C THR A 27 -0.06 16.47 17.45
N VAL A 28 -0.54 15.79 16.41
CA VAL A 28 -0.76 14.34 16.42
C VAL A 28 0.03 13.74 15.27
N THR A 29 0.92 12.80 15.57
CA THR A 29 1.72 12.08 14.58
C THR A 29 1.60 10.57 14.75
N ALA A 30 1.79 9.83 13.65
CA ALA A 30 1.81 8.38 13.70
C ALA A 30 3.02 7.84 14.47
N GLN A 31 2.85 6.81 15.29
CA GLN A 31 3.95 6.14 15.95
C GLN A 31 4.52 5.04 15.03
N ARG A 32 5.45 5.45 14.15
CA ARG A 32 5.99 4.60 13.07
C ARG A 32 6.96 3.53 13.54
N GLU A 33 7.47 3.62 14.77
CA GLU A 33 8.33 2.59 15.36
C GLU A 33 7.51 1.48 16.04
N ASN A 34 6.20 1.66 16.19
CA ASN A 34 5.32 0.68 16.80
C ASN A 34 4.91 -0.40 15.77
N ALA A 35 5.29 -1.65 16.03
CA ALA A 35 4.96 -2.79 15.18
C ALA A 35 3.45 -3.02 15.00
N THR A 36 2.63 -2.73 16.00
CA THR A 36 1.17 -2.79 15.91
C THR A 36 0.64 -1.71 14.96
N PHE A 37 1.17 -0.49 15.02
CA PHE A 37 0.81 0.56 14.08
C PHE A 37 1.13 0.15 12.64
N ILE A 38 2.34 -0.36 12.38
CA ILE A 38 2.76 -0.83 11.05
C ILE A 38 1.82 -1.94 10.55
N ARG A 39 1.47 -2.92 11.39
CA ARG A 39 0.55 -4.01 11.03
C ARG A 39 -0.85 -3.49 10.68
N LEU A 40 -1.40 -2.58 11.49
CA LEU A 40 -2.71 -1.97 11.22
C LEU A 40 -2.68 -1.16 9.93
N LYS A 41 -1.61 -0.40 9.72
CA LYS A 41 -1.42 0.35 8.48
C LYS A 41 -1.34 -0.56 7.26
N ARG A 42 -0.59 -1.67 7.35
CA ARG A 42 -0.52 -2.68 6.30
C ARG A 42 -1.89 -3.26 5.95
N LEU A 43 -2.74 -3.53 6.95
CA LEU A 43 -4.12 -4.01 6.72
C LEU A 43 -4.97 -2.94 6.03
N TYR A 44 -4.89 -1.69 6.48
CA TYR A 44 -5.60 -0.57 5.86
C TYR A 44 -5.18 -0.35 4.40
N ASN A 45 -3.88 -0.44 4.11
CA ASN A 45 -3.34 -0.34 2.74
C ASN A 45 -3.91 -1.44 1.83
N LEU A 46 -3.93 -2.69 2.32
CA LEU A 46 -4.50 -3.82 1.58
C LEU A 46 -6.00 -3.61 1.33
N GLU A 47 -6.76 -3.28 2.37
CA GLU A 47 -8.19 -2.96 2.26
C GLU A 47 -8.43 -1.86 1.22
N THR A 48 -7.64 -0.78 1.27
CA THR A 48 -7.74 0.33 0.33
C THR A 48 -7.57 -0.14 -1.12
N ILE A 49 -6.59 -1.00 -1.40
CA ILE A 49 -6.37 -1.55 -2.74
C ILE A 49 -7.56 -2.41 -3.18
N TYR A 50 -8.03 -3.34 -2.35
CA TYR A 50 -9.17 -4.19 -2.70
C TYR A 50 -10.44 -3.36 -2.94
N CYS A 51 -10.74 -2.39 -2.07
CA CYS A 51 -11.91 -1.54 -2.21
C CYS A 51 -11.84 -0.56 -3.39
N SER A 52 -10.64 -0.25 -3.88
CA SER A 52 -10.47 0.67 -5.02
C SER A 52 -10.95 0.10 -6.36
N GLY A 53 -11.10 -1.22 -6.47
CA GLY A 53 -11.37 -1.90 -7.74
C GLY A 53 -10.17 -1.99 -8.69
N LEU A 54 -8.97 -1.68 -8.19
CA LEU A 54 -7.73 -1.66 -9.00
C LEU A 54 -7.37 -3.06 -9.50
N ILE A 55 -7.55 -4.09 -8.65
CA ILE A 55 -7.17 -5.46 -8.98
C ILE A 55 -8.02 -5.98 -10.13
N GLU A 56 -9.35 -5.84 -10.02
CA GLU A 56 -10.32 -6.23 -11.06
C GLU A 56 -10.01 -5.55 -12.39
N TYR A 57 -9.72 -4.24 -12.35
CA TYR A 57 -9.34 -3.49 -13.54
C TYR A 57 -8.04 -4.01 -14.18
N LEU A 58 -7.02 -4.30 -13.38
CA LEU A 58 -5.75 -4.82 -13.89
C LEU A 58 -5.94 -6.21 -14.51
N ASN A 59 -6.77 -7.06 -13.92
CA ASN A 59 -7.09 -8.35 -14.53
C ASN A 59 -7.75 -8.22 -15.89
N GLU A 60 -8.71 -7.30 -16.04
CA GLU A 60 -9.36 -7.05 -17.32
C GLU A 60 -8.35 -6.54 -18.37
N VAL A 61 -7.53 -5.55 -18.01
CA VAL A 61 -6.54 -4.95 -18.92
C VAL A 61 -5.50 -5.98 -19.40
N TYR A 62 -5.01 -6.82 -18.50
CA TYR A 62 -3.99 -7.81 -18.79
C TYR A 62 -4.55 -9.17 -19.25
N THR A 63 -5.88 -9.31 -19.30
CA THR A 63 -6.57 -10.55 -19.68
C THR A 63 -6.16 -11.71 -18.77
N HIS A 64 -6.33 -11.52 -17.47
CA HIS A 64 -5.89 -12.44 -16.40
C HIS A 64 -4.38 -12.70 -16.44
N PRO A 65 -3.56 -11.79 -15.87
CA PRO A 65 -2.12 -11.99 -15.75
C PRO A 65 -1.82 -13.19 -14.85
N GLN A 66 -0.59 -13.71 -14.91
CA GLN A 66 -0.18 -14.86 -14.11
C GLN A 66 -0.27 -14.54 -12.60
N ALA A 67 0.19 -13.34 -12.20
CA ALA A 67 0.02 -12.83 -10.85
C ALA A 67 0.02 -11.31 -10.82
N ILE A 68 -0.66 -10.75 -9.81
CA ILE A 68 -0.59 -9.35 -9.42
C ILE A 68 0.00 -9.32 -8.02
N ILE A 69 1.13 -8.63 -7.85
CA ILE A 69 1.90 -8.62 -6.60
C ILE A 69 2.07 -7.19 -6.14
N LEU A 70 1.62 -6.90 -4.93
CA LEU A 70 1.94 -5.66 -4.23
C LEU A 70 3.27 -5.83 -3.50
N PHE A 71 4.24 -4.96 -3.77
CA PHE A 71 5.53 -5.01 -3.10
C PHE A 71 5.93 -3.62 -2.59
N GLY A 72 7.18 -3.47 -2.17
CA GLY A 72 7.70 -2.19 -1.69
C GLY A 72 7.17 -1.78 -0.31
N SER A 73 7.24 -0.48 -0.02
CA SER A 73 6.93 0.05 1.32
C SER A 73 5.44 -0.06 1.66
N TYR A 74 4.56 0.06 0.65
CA TYR A 74 3.11 -0.02 0.81
C TYR A 74 2.66 -1.42 1.24
N SER A 75 3.30 -2.48 0.72
CA SER A 75 3.02 -3.87 1.13
C SER A 75 3.44 -4.17 2.57
N ARG A 76 4.42 -3.44 3.09
CA ARG A 76 4.95 -3.58 4.46
C ARG A 76 4.23 -2.68 5.47
N GLY A 77 3.47 -1.68 5.02
CA GLY A 77 2.84 -0.66 5.88
C GLY A 77 3.82 0.39 6.40
N GLU A 78 4.96 0.54 5.73
CA GLU A 78 6.04 1.50 6.07
C GLU A 78 6.00 2.76 5.20
N ASP A 79 5.07 2.80 4.24
CA ASP A 79 4.91 3.90 3.31
C ASP A 79 4.71 5.24 4.01
N ILE A 80 5.07 6.30 3.32
CA ILE A 80 4.82 7.68 3.72
C ILE A 80 3.97 8.35 2.65
N GLU A 81 3.49 9.57 2.92
CA GLU A 81 2.58 10.26 2.01
C GLU A 81 3.15 10.46 0.59
N LYS A 82 4.48 10.55 0.48
CA LYS A 82 5.21 10.65 -0.80
C LYS A 82 5.57 9.31 -1.44
N SER A 83 5.26 8.18 -0.80
CA SER A 83 5.54 6.86 -1.34
C SER A 83 4.62 6.55 -2.52
N ASP A 84 5.11 5.75 -3.45
CA ASP A 84 4.31 5.10 -4.47
C ASP A 84 3.80 3.73 -4.02
N ILE A 85 2.75 3.27 -4.70
CA ILE A 85 2.23 1.91 -4.61
C ILE A 85 2.89 1.09 -5.71
N ASP A 86 3.86 0.27 -5.33
CA ASP A 86 4.59 -0.62 -6.24
C ASP A 86 3.78 -1.90 -6.52
N ILE A 87 3.36 -2.08 -7.78
CA ILE A 87 2.62 -3.26 -8.22
C ILE A 87 3.36 -3.94 -9.36
N ALA A 88 3.64 -5.23 -9.22
CA ALA A 88 4.17 -6.05 -10.28
C ALA A 88 3.06 -6.89 -10.92
N ILE A 89 3.04 -6.89 -12.24
CA ILE A 89 2.15 -7.71 -13.06
C ILE A 89 3.00 -8.74 -13.76
N ILE A 90 2.86 -10.01 -13.38
CA ILE A 90 3.58 -11.10 -14.05
C ILE A 90 2.86 -11.42 -15.35
N THR A 91 3.45 -11.00 -16.47
CA THR A 91 2.85 -11.12 -17.80
C THR A 91 3.91 -11.05 -18.89
N GLU A 92 3.62 -11.70 -20.02
CA GLU A 92 4.43 -11.58 -21.24
C GLU A 92 3.98 -10.40 -22.13
N LYS A 93 2.82 -9.80 -21.83
CA LYS A 93 2.19 -8.76 -22.65
C LYS A 93 2.43 -7.40 -22.05
N LYS A 94 2.85 -6.45 -22.88
CA LYS A 94 2.84 -5.03 -22.53
C LYS A 94 1.47 -4.40 -22.81
N LYS A 95 0.94 -3.63 -21.87
CA LYS A 95 -0.32 -2.90 -22.00
C LYS A 95 -0.15 -1.45 -21.59
N ASN A 96 -1.09 -0.62 -22.01
CA ASN A 96 -1.21 0.75 -21.53
C ASN A 96 -2.36 0.82 -20.54
N GLN A 97 -2.00 0.84 -19.26
CA GLN A 97 -2.89 0.93 -18.12
C GLN A 97 -3.12 2.39 -17.74
N LYS A 98 -4.36 2.72 -17.37
CA LYS A 98 -4.78 4.05 -16.92
C LYS A 98 -5.19 3.99 -15.46
N VAL A 99 -4.24 4.27 -14.56
CA VAL A 99 -4.43 4.11 -13.12
C VAL A 99 -4.82 5.39 -12.38
N ALA A 100 -4.85 6.55 -13.06
CA ALA A 100 -5.11 7.85 -12.44
C ALA A 100 -6.40 7.95 -11.59
N LYS A 101 -7.45 7.17 -11.93
CA LYS A 101 -8.67 7.12 -11.11
C LYS A 101 -8.45 6.42 -9.77
N PHE A 102 -7.60 5.40 -9.73
CA PHE A 102 -7.27 4.64 -8.52
C PHE A 102 -6.25 5.41 -7.67
N GLU A 103 -5.31 6.13 -8.28
CA GLU A 103 -4.37 6.99 -7.55
C GLU A 103 -5.11 8.03 -6.71
N LYS A 104 -6.20 8.61 -7.26
CA LYS A 104 -7.08 9.53 -6.52
C LYS A 104 -7.81 8.85 -5.36
N TYR A 105 -8.15 7.58 -5.48
CA TYR A 105 -8.82 6.81 -4.43
C TYR A 105 -7.83 6.43 -3.32
N CYS A 106 -6.67 5.90 -3.71
CA CYS A 106 -5.63 5.47 -2.78
C CYS A 106 -4.84 6.64 -2.18
N LEU A 107 -4.98 7.85 -2.74
CA LEU A 107 -4.21 9.05 -2.38
C LEU A 107 -2.70 8.87 -2.52
N HIS A 108 -2.28 7.99 -3.43
CA HIS A 108 -0.87 7.70 -3.72
C HIS A 108 -0.72 7.46 -5.22
N THR A 109 0.48 7.73 -5.76
CA THR A 109 0.81 7.35 -7.14
C THR A 109 0.99 5.84 -7.23
N ILE A 110 0.69 5.26 -8.40
CA ILE A 110 0.77 3.81 -8.62
C ILE A 110 1.86 3.52 -9.66
N ALA A 111 2.90 2.81 -9.24
CA ALA A 111 3.98 2.35 -10.10
C ALA A 111 3.71 0.91 -10.54
N ILE A 112 3.49 0.71 -11.84
CA ILE A 112 3.22 -0.63 -12.40
C ILE A 112 4.45 -1.15 -13.14
N HIS A 113 4.88 -2.34 -12.73
CA HIS A 113 6.00 -3.06 -13.28
C HIS A 113 5.49 -4.30 -14.02
N GLU A 114 5.59 -4.30 -15.35
CA GLU A 114 5.30 -5.48 -16.15
C GLU A 114 6.51 -6.41 -16.16
N VAL A 115 6.36 -7.59 -15.57
CA VAL A 115 7.47 -8.46 -15.22
C VAL A 115 7.41 -9.76 -16.01
N ASN A 116 8.51 -10.05 -16.71
CA ASN A 116 8.78 -11.38 -17.24
C ASN A 116 9.79 -12.08 -16.32
N LEU A 117 9.37 -13.16 -15.66
CA LEU A 117 10.16 -13.88 -14.65
C LEU A 117 11.50 -14.40 -15.17
N SER A 118 11.64 -14.65 -16.47
CA SER A 118 12.89 -15.12 -17.06
C SER A 118 13.97 -14.02 -17.19
N LYS A 119 13.61 -12.75 -17.00
CA LYS A 119 14.47 -11.59 -17.31
C LYS A 119 14.76 -10.68 -16.11
N ILE A 120 14.28 -11.02 -14.92
CA ILE A 120 14.49 -10.18 -13.72
C ILE A 120 15.80 -10.51 -13.00
N SER A 121 16.35 -9.51 -12.32
CA SER A 121 17.47 -9.72 -11.40
C SER A 121 17.04 -10.48 -10.15
N ASP A 122 17.99 -11.16 -9.51
CA ASP A 122 17.74 -11.88 -8.25
C ASP A 122 17.26 -10.96 -7.13
N GLU A 123 17.78 -9.72 -7.07
CA GLU A 123 17.36 -8.71 -6.09
C GLU A 123 15.89 -8.33 -6.28
N PHE A 124 15.48 -8.07 -7.53
CA PHE A 124 14.08 -7.74 -7.81
C PHE A 124 13.17 -8.94 -7.53
N ARG A 125 13.62 -10.15 -7.85
CA ARG A 125 12.90 -11.39 -7.51
C ARG A 125 12.71 -11.56 -6.01
N ALA A 126 13.72 -11.24 -5.20
CA ALA A 126 13.61 -11.29 -3.74
C ALA A 126 12.60 -10.24 -3.22
N ASN A 127 12.58 -9.04 -3.80
CA ASN A 127 11.58 -8.02 -3.46
C ASN A 127 10.15 -8.48 -3.78
N LEU A 128 9.94 -9.13 -4.92
CA LEU A 128 8.65 -9.72 -5.28
C LEU A 128 8.27 -10.88 -4.33
N ALA A 129 9.23 -11.71 -3.93
CA ALA A 129 9.01 -12.82 -3.00
C ALA A 129 8.56 -12.35 -1.60
N ASN A 130 9.00 -11.17 -1.19
CA ASN A 130 8.56 -10.51 0.04
C ASN A 130 7.27 -9.69 -0.14
N GLY A 131 6.74 -9.63 -1.36
CA GLY A 131 5.48 -8.98 -1.69
C GLY A 131 4.25 -9.78 -1.23
N ILE A 132 3.08 -9.23 -1.52
CA ILE A 132 1.78 -9.85 -1.26
C ILE A 132 1.15 -10.14 -2.61
N ILE A 133 0.88 -11.41 -2.87
CA ILE A 133 0.12 -11.82 -4.05
C ILE A 133 -1.32 -11.37 -3.82
N LEU A 134 -1.77 -10.40 -4.61
CA LEU A 134 -3.14 -9.90 -4.59
C LEU A 134 -4.08 -10.81 -5.39
N GLU A 135 -3.57 -11.37 -6.48
CA GLU A 135 -4.27 -12.35 -7.32
C GLU A 135 -3.29 -13.25 -8.09
N GLY A 136 -3.73 -14.47 -8.42
CA GLY A 136 -2.96 -15.43 -9.20
C GLY A 136 -1.87 -16.15 -8.40
N SER A 137 -0.84 -16.61 -9.10
CA SER A 137 0.31 -17.33 -8.53
C SER A 137 1.51 -17.25 -9.47
N TRP A 138 2.74 -17.14 -8.94
CA TRP A 138 3.95 -16.97 -9.74
C TRP A 138 5.11 -17.87 -9.31
#